data_AF-A0A6J7SS12-F1
#
_entry.id   AF-A0A6J7SS12-F1
#
_cell.length_a   1.000
_cell.length_b   1.000
_cell.length_c   1.000
_cell.angle_alpha   90.00
_cell.angle_beta   90.00
_cell.angle_gamma   90.00
#
_symmetry.space_group_name_H-M   'P 1'
#
loop_
_entity.id
_entity.type
_entity.pdbx_description
1 polymer ?
#
loop_
_entity_poly.entity_id
_entity_poly.type
_entity_poly.pdbx_seq_one_letter_code
_entity_poly.pdbx_strand_id
1 'polypeptide(L)'
;MELIPALLKQSEIARKFNDWAKLEDISIKIFQTANNGSLPDEDSLKKVVQNYLASIVGTGEFLTDLSHGNPEKYQAGLNKLLEFLSQKPHKFSSLDSIVHAAREISLLALDPKPANRNKIGRHLREIARPDIAIVICRQILEKTRLNYYSLTVICGAYCDLGEFDKAIDSAEIALKFQSDSGRTFALNALVRAHTLKFKATGDFSEIDKAISYGHDSIDLKLDSYAANAFIAAAIASMYENEIEYAREVLAQAEPQLKTPDISAIFQAYKTAQALAPTSEVVEVIDEFDDEGYLGSFNSLFDLVGRDEGFTPEVQDLRKMKDRFNQGGWFLQGLCNVPCPKCGTIALHSYRKHFKRYGKDMHYWALVCDFCKTASDSIDYDKKEFTFISGDLEDNFPVIELCNVCNGLPV
;
A
#
# COMPACT_ATOMS: atom_id res chain seq x y z
N MET A 1 -35.64 -22.62 14.25
CA MET A 1 -34.52 -21.65 14.28
C MET A 1 -33.29 -22.44 13.87
N GLU A 2 -32.62 -22.08 12.77
CA GLU A 2 -31.37 -22.76 12.40
C GLU A 2 -30.27 -22.44 13.44
N LEU A 3 -29.43 -23.42 13.75
CA LEU A 3 -28.32 -23.26 14.69
C LEU A 3 -27.17 -22.49 14.03
N ILE A 4 -26.46 -21.65 14.79
CA ILE A 4 -25.33 -20.84 14.30
C ILE A 4 -24.29 -21.63 13.52
N PRO A 5 -23.84 -22.84 13.96
CA PRO A 5 -22.89 -23.63 13.18
C PRO A 5 -23.36 -23.98 11.77
N ALA A 6 -24.68 -24.22 11.59
CA ALA A 6 -25.24 -24.50 10.27
C ALA A 6 -25.22 -23.25 9.39
N LEU A 7 -25.57 -22.09 9.95
CA LEU A 7 -25.52 -20.80 9.24
C LEU A 7 -24.08 -20.42 8.86
N LEU A 8 -23.09 -20.67 9.73
CA LEU A 8 -21.67 -20.42 9.43
C LEU A 8 -21.21 -21.26 8.22
N LYS A 9 -21.57 -22.55 8.18
CA LYS A 9 -21.26 -23.41 7.02
C LYS A 9 -21.94 -22.93 5.73
N GLN A 10 -23.19 -22.48 5.81
CA GLN A 10 -23.87 -21.89 4.65
C GLN A 10 -23.18 -20.58 4.20
N SER A 11 -22.69 -19.77 5.14
CA SER A 11 -21.96 -18.53 4.88
C SER A 11 -20.68 -18.81 4.09
N GLU A 12 -19.89 -19.82 4.49
CA GLU A 12 -18.69 -20.25 3.77
C GLU A 12 -18.98 -20.69 2.34
N ILE A 13 -20.07 -21.44 2.13
CA ILE A 13 -20.51 -21.87 0.79
C ILE A 13 -20.90 -20.66 -0.06
N ALA A 14 -21.78 -19.79 0.46
CA ALA A 14 -22.21 -18.59 -0.28
C ALA A 14 -21.01 -17.70 -0.64
N ARG A 15 -20.06 -17.56 0.29
CA ARG A 15 -18.82 -16.83 0.08
C ARG A 15 -17.96 -17.44 -1.02
N LYS A 16 -17.77 -18.77 -1.02
CA LYS A 16 -16.99 -19.48 -2.04
C LYS A 16 -17.56 -19.30 -3.46
N PHE A 17 -18.88 -19.21 -3.57
CA PHE A 17 -19.56 -19.02 -4.86
C PHE A 17 -19.86 -17.56 -5.20
N ASN A 18 -19.35 -16.60 -4.41
CA ASN A 18 -19.63 -15.17 -4.58
C ASN A 18 -21.13 -14.83 -4.62
N ASP A 19 -21.96 -15.61 -3.93
CA ASP A 19 -23.40 -15.36 -3.80
C ASP A 19 -23.64 -14.29 -2.73
N TRP A 20 -23.42 -13.03 -3.11
CA TRP A 20 -23.46 -11.89 -2.19
C TRP A 20 -24.83 -11.70 -1.54
N ALA A 21 -25.91 -11.91 -2.27
CA ALA A 21 -27.27 -11.75 -1.74
C ALA A 21 -27.56 -12.79 -0.64
N LYS A 22 -27.19 -14.06 -0.88
CA LYS A 22 -27.33 -15.12 0.13
C LYS A 22 -26.38 -14.91 1.29
N LEU A 23 -25.16 -14.43 1.04
CA LEU A 23 -24.18 -14.12 2.08
C LEU A 23 -24.69 -13.01 3.03
N GLU A 24 -25.33 -11.97 2.47
CA GLU A 24 -25.96 -10.90 3.24
C GLU A 24 -27.08 -11.44 4.14
N ASP A 25 -28.01 -12.22 3.57
CA ASP A 25 -29.15 -12.81 4.29
C ASP A 25 -28.71 -13.74 5.43
N ILE A 26 -27.72 -14.61 5.18
CA ILE A 26 -27.16 -15.50 6.19
C ILE A 26 -26.52 -14.69 7.33
N SER A 27 -25.71 -13.68 7.01
CA SER A 27 -25.08 -12.83 8.03
C SER A 27 -26.12 -12.11 8.89
N ILE A 28 -27.20 -11.59 8.29
CA ILE A 28 -28.31 -10.97 9.01
C ILE A 28 -28.99 -11.98 9.94
N LYS A 29 -29.26 -13.21 9.47
CA LYS A 29 -29.83 -14.28 10.30
C LYS A 29 -28.94 -14.64 11.49
N ILE A 30 -27.62 -14.66 11.29
CA ILE A 30 -26.66 -14.88 12.38
C ILE A 30 -26.73 -13.73 13.39
N PHE A 31 -26.74 -12.47 12.94
CA PHE A 31 -26.88 -11.31 13.81
C PHE A 31 -28.19 -11.35 14.63
N GLN A 32 -29.32 -11.67 13.99
CA GLN A 32 -30.61 -11.83 14.68
C GLN A 32 -30.58 -12.94 15.72
N THR A 33 -29.98 -14.09 15.39
CA THR A 33 -29.84 -15.22 16.33
C THR A 33 -28.90 -14.86 17.49
N ALA A 34 -27.84 -14.11 17.22
CA ALA A 34 -26.91 -13.59 18.23
C ALA A 34 -27.53 -12.56 19.18
N ASN A 35 -28.51 -11.79 18.71
CA ASN A 35 -29.29 -10.91 19.55
C ASN A 35 -30.14 -11.67 20.57
N ASN A 36 -30.61 -12.87 20.23
CA ASN A 36 -31.42 -13.73 21.09
C ASN A 36 -30.63 -14.56 22.13
N GLY A 37 -29.31 -14.35 22.26
CA GLY A 37 -28.51 -14.85 23.38
C GLY A 37 -27.43 -15.89 23.04
N SER A 38 -27.46 -16.48 21.84
CA SER A 38 -26.37 -17.34 21.34
C SER A 38 -25.42 -16.53 20.48
N LEU A 39 -24.36 -15.96 21.04
CA LEU A 39 -23.31 -15.33 20.22
C LEU A 39 -22.37 -16.41 19.67
N PRO A 40 -21.90 -16.28 18.42
CA PRO A 40 -20.70 -17.00 17.99
C PRO A 40 -19.50 -16.59 18.84
N ASP A 41 -18.45 -17.41 18.84
CA ASP A 41 -17.15 -17.00 19.37
C ASP A 41 -16.61 -15.78 18.61
N GLU A 42 -15.61 -15.12 19.18
CA GLU A 42 -15.08 -13.84 18.69
C GLU A 42 -14.55 -13.92 17.25
N ASP A 43 -13.84 -15.00 16.91
CA ASP A 43 -13.30 -15.24 15.57
C ASP A 43 -14.41 -15.50 14.55
N SER A 44 -15.39 -16.32 14.92
CA SER A 44 -16.58 -16.56 14.09
C SER A 44 -17.38 -15.27 13.87
N LEU A 45 -17.53 -14.44 14.90
CA LEU A 45 -18.21 -13.15 14.77
C LEU A 45 -17.46 -12.22 13.81
N LYS A 46 -16.13 -12.13 13.95
CA LYS A 46 -15.27 -11.36 13.05
C LYS A 46 -15.47 -11.76 11.59
N LYS A 47 -15.47 -13.07 11.30
CA LYS A 47 -15.73 -13.61 9.96
C LYS A 47 -17.13 -13.27 9.46
N VAL A 48 -18.16 -13.36 10.30
CA VAL A 48 -19.54 -13.01 9.93
C VAL A 48 -19.64 -11.52 9.57
N VAL A 49 -19.00 -10.64 10.34
CA VAL A 49 -18.96 -9.20 10.05
C VAL A 49 -18.22 -8.92 8.75
N GLN A 50 -17.07 -9.55 8.51
CA GLN A 50 -16.37 -9.45 7.23
C GLN A 50 -17.22 -9.96 6.05
N ASN A 51 -17.92 -11.09 6.22
CA ASN A 51 -18.82 -11.64 5.21
C ASN A 51 -20.00 -10.71 4.91
N TYR A 52 -20.59 -10.10 5.94
CA TYR A 52 -21.62 -9.07 5.77
C TYR A 52 -21.08 -7.86 5.01
N LEU A 53 -19.95 -7.29 5.45
CA LEU A 53 -19.34 -6.13 4.80
C LEU A 53 -18.96 -6.42 3.34
N ALA A 54 -18.40 -7.59 3.08
CA ALA A 54 -18.11 -8.04 1.73
C ALA A 54 -19.37 -8.19 0.85
N SER A 55 -20.47 -8.67 1.43
CA SER A 55 -21.74 -8.84 0.72
C SER A 55 -22.37 -7.51 0.30
N ILE A 56 -22.28 -6.49 1.16
CA ILE A 56 -22.79 -5.14 0.82
C ILE A 56 -21.87 -4.41 -0.17
N VAL A 57 -20.59 -4.78 -0.27
CA VAL A 57 -19.72 -4.37 -1.39
C VAL A 57 -20.16 -5.05 -2.70
N GLY A 58 -20.60 -6.31 -2.64
CA GLY A 58 -21.18 -7.03 -3.78
C GLY A 58 -20.20 -7.19 -4.95
N THR A 59 -20.59 -6.80 -6.16
CA THR A 59 -19.67 -6.82 -7.32
C THR A 59 -18.57 -5.76 -7.24
N GLY A 60 -18.69 -4.79 -6.34
CA GLY A 60 -17.71 -3.70 -6.20
C GLY A 60 -17.83 -2.60 -7.25
N GLU A 61 -18.86 -2.63 -8.10
CA GLU A 61 -19.07 -1.66 -9.20
C GLU A 61 -19.00 -0.21 -8.73
N PHE A 62 -19.55 0.12 -7.56
CA PHE A 62 -19.50 1.49 -7.04
C PHE A 62 -18.08 2.00 -6.69
N LEU A 63 -17.09 1.10 -6.63
CA LEU A 63 -15.68 1.42 -6.39
C LEU A 63 -14.81 1.29 -7.64
N THR A 64 -15.22 0.45 -8.60
CA THR A 64 -14.46 0.12 -9.81
C THR A 64 -14.93 0.88 -11.05
N ASP A 65 -16.21 1.27 -11.11
CA ASP A 65 -16.78 2.15 -12.13
C ASP A 65 -17.06 3.54 -11.55
N LEU A 66 -16.19 4.50 -11.91
CA LEU A 66 -16.30 5.88 -11.43
C LEU A 66 -17.44 6.67 -12.10
N SER A 67 -18.06 6.14 -13.17
CA SER A 67 -19.14 6.83 -13.88
C SER A 67 -20.53 6.57 -13.29
N HIS A 68 -20.70 5.48 -12.54
CA HIS A 68 -21.97 5.07 -11.92
C HIS A 68 -21.84 4.82 -10.41
N GLY A 69 -20.77 5.33 -9.78
CA GLY A 69 -20.46 5.10 -8.37
C GLY A 69 -21.50 5.69 -7.42
N ASN A 70 -22.51 4.91 -7.04
CA ASN A 70 -23.46 5.26 -5.98
C ASN A 70 -23.20 4.41 -4.72
N PRO A 71 -22.60 4.97 -3.65
CA PRO A 71 -22.34 4.25 -2.41
C PRO A 71 -23.57 4.07 -1.51
N GLU A 72 -24.77 4.51 -1.91
CA GLU A 72 -25.99 4.47 -1.08
C GLU A 72 -26.30 3.07 -0.53
N LYS A 73 -26.22 2.03 -1.37
CA LYS A 73 -26.45 0.64 -0.92
C LYS A 73 -25.44 0.24 0.16
N TYR A 74 -24.17 0.55 -0.05
CA TYR A 74 -23.09 0.27 0.90
C TYR A 74 -23.29 1.04 2.20
N GLN A 75 -23.63 2.34 2.13
CA GLN A 75 -23.89 3.19 3.28
C GLN A 75 -25.10 2.71 4.09
N ALA A 76 -26.19 2.34 3.43
CA ALA A 76 -27.37 1.78 4.09
C ALA A 76 -27.06 0.45 4.78
N GLY A 77 -26.30 -0.43 4.11
CA GLY A 77 -25.83 -1.69 4.69
C GLY A 77 -24.92 -1.48 5.91
N LEU A 78 -23.97 -0.55 5.82
CA LEU A 78 -23.07 -0.20 6.90
C LEU A 78 -23.83 0.36 8.11
N ASN A 79 -24.80 1.24 7.90
CA ASN A 79 -25.60 1.81 8.98
C ASN A 79 -26.38 0.72 9.75
N LYS A 80 -26.94 -0.28 9.07
CA LYS A 80 -27.60 -1.42 9.72
C LYS A 80 -26.63 -2.22 10.60
N LEU A 81 -25.39 -2.43 10.15
CA LEU A 81 -24.36 -3.10 10.95
C LEU A 81 -24.00 -2.25 12.18
N LEU A 82 -23.80 -0.95 12.01
CA LEU A 82 -23.48 -0.05 13.11
C LEU A 82 -24.59 0.00 14.15
N GLU A 83 -25.86 0.01 13.71
CA GLU A 83 -27.02 -0.08 14.59
C GLU A 83 -27.00 -1.39 15.38
N PHE A 84 -26.76 -2.53 14.73
CA PHE A 84 -26.63 -3.83 15.39
C PHE A 84 -25.50 -3.83 16.44
N LEU A 85 -24.31 -3.34 16.09
CA LEU A 85 -23.16 -3.32 17.00
C LEU A 85 -23.38 -2.37 18.19
N SER A 86 -24.10 -1.26 17.97
CA SER A 86 -24.41 -0.27 19.02
C SER A 86 -25.30 -0.83 20.14
N GLN A 87 -26.03 -1.92 19.89
CA GLN A 87 -26.90 -2.55 20.90
C GLN A 87 -26.09 -3.32 21.97
N LYS A 88 -24.81 -3.65 21.71
CA LYS A 88 -23.93 -4.39 22.66
C LYS A 88 -22.47 -3.90 22.61
N PRO A 89 -22.19 -2.62 22.96
CA PRO A 89 -20.91 -1.96 22.68
C PRO A 89 -19.69 -2.58 23.39
N HIS A 90 -19.86 -3.18 24.57
CA HIS A 90 -18.75 -3.76 25.34
C HIS A 90 -18.27 -5.14 24.87
N LYS A 91 -18.87 -5.73 23.83
CA LYS A 91 -18.55 -7.09 23.36
C LYS A 91 -17.67 -7.14 22.09
N PHE A 92 -17.30 -5.99 21.52
CA PHE A 92 -16.88 -5.94 20.12
C PHE A 92 -15.61 -5.12 19.85
N SER A 93 -14.74 -4.89 20.84
CA SER A 93 -13.50 -4.12 20.65
C SER A 93 -12.56 -4.72 19.58
N SER A 94 -12.60 -6.04 19.36
CA SER A 94 -11.86 -6.71 18.28
C SER A 94 -12.37 -6.41 16.88
N LEU A 95 -13.56 -5.82 16.74
CA LEU A 95 -14.14 -5.41 15.47
C LEU A 95 -13.81 -3.97 15.11
N ASP A 96 -13.19 -3.20 16.00
CA ASP A 96 -12.96 -1.75 15.81
C ASP A 96 -12.17 -1.47 14.53
N SER A 97 -11.15 -2.26 14.21
CA SER A 97 -10.35 -2.10 12.99
C SER A 97 -11.16 -2.36 11.72
N ILE A 98 -12.01 -3.39 11.71
CA ILE A 98 -12.88 -3.75 10.59
C ILE A 98 -13.97 -2.70 10.38
N VAL A 99 -14.59 -2.24 11.47
CA VAL A 99 -15.61 -1.19 11.45
C VAL A 99 -15.01 0.14 10.99
N HIS A 100 -13.81 0.48 11.46
CA HIS A 100 -13.09 1.66 11.00
C HIS A 100 -12.79 1.56 9.50
N ALA A 101 -12.26 0.44 9.02
CA ALA A 101 -12.02 0.21 7.60
C ALA A 101 -13.30 0.36 6.76
N ALA A 102 -14.43 -0.18 7.23
CA ALA A 102 -15.71 -0.06 6.54
C ALA A 102 -16.21 1.40 6.45
N ARG A 103 -16.03 2.18 7.51
CA ARG A 103 -16.35 3.62 7.53
C ARG A 103 -15.43 4.42 6.60
N GLU A 104 -14.14 4.12 6.58
CA GLU A 104 -13.19 4.76 5.68
C GLU A 104 -13.56 4.50 4.21
N ILE A 105 -13.93 3.28 3.83
CA ILE A 105 -14.43 2.99 2.47
C ILE A 105 -15.63 3.87 2.13
N SER A 106 -16.59 4.00 3.05
CA SER A 106 -17.78 4.84 2.86
C SER A 106 -17.44 6.30 2.58
N LEU A 107 -16.47 6.85 3.31
CA LEU A 107 -16.08 8.26 3.21
C LEU A 107 -15.21 8.50 1.97
N LEU A 108 -14.20 7.67 1.75
CA LEU A 108 -13.24 7.81 0.67
C LEU A 108 -13.88 7.59 -0.70
N ALA A 109 -14.95 6.78 -0.79
CA ALA A 109 -15.69 6.57 -2.03
C ALA A 109 -16.41 7.83 -2.54
N LEU A 110 -16.65 8.84 -1.69
CA LEU A 110 -17.26 10.11 -2.07
C LEU A 110 -16.34 11.00 -2.92
N ASP A 111 -15.02 10.80 -2.82
CA ASP A 111 -14.01 11.51 -3.61
C ASP A 111 -12.96 10.51 -4.12
N PRO A 112 -13.24 9.76 -5.20
CA PRO A 112 -12.44 8.63 -5.65
C PRO A 112 -11.18 9.05 -6.43
N LYS A 113 -10.39 9.98 -5.87
CA LYS A 113 -9.04 10.30 -6.37
C LYS A 113 -8.09 9.11 -6.18
N PRO A 114 -7.02 8.96 -6.97
CA PRO A 114 -6.09 7.83 -6.87
C PRO A 114 -5.58 7.55 -5.45
N ALA A 115 -5.25 8.60 -4.68
CA ALA A 115 -4.80 8.45 -3.29
C ALA A 115 -5.87 7.84 -2.37
N ASN A 116 -7.13 8.27 -2.50
CA ASN A 116 -8.25 7.72 -1.73
C ASN A 116 -8.58 6.29 -2.16
N ARG A 117 -8.55 6.01 -3.47
CA ARG A 117 -8.76 4.66 -4.02
C ARG A 117 -7.68 3.67 -3.56
N ASN A 118 -6.44 4.12 -3.42
CA ASN A 118 -5.36 3.33 -2.81
C ASN A 118 -5.68 2.94 -1.37
N LYS A 119 -6.12 3.90 -0.54
CA LYS A 119 -6.56 3.63 0.84
C LYS A 119 -7.78 2.70 0.88
N ILE A 120 -8.74 2.87 -0.03
CA ILE A 120 -9.88 1.94 -0.20
C ILE A 120 -9.37 0.52 -0.47
N GLY A 121 -8.40 0.34 -1.36
CA GLY A 121 -7.76 -0.96 -1.62
C GLY A 121 -7.21 -1.63 -0.35
N ARG A 122 -6.52 -0.86 0.51
CA ARG A 122 -6.07 -1.36 1.82
C ARG A 122 -7.23 -1.76 2.72
N HIS A 123 -8.26 -0.92 2.84
CA HIS A 123 -9.42 -1.20 3.71
C HIS A 123 -10.28 -2.36 3.21
N LEU A 124 -10.37 -2.57 1.89
CA LEU A 124 -11.07 -3.70 1.29
C LEU A 124 -10.50 -5.03 1.77
N ARG A 125 -9.19 -5.12 1.95
CA ARG A 125 -8.55 -6.33 2.50
C ARG A 125 -8.99 -6.64 3.92
N GLU A 126 -9.08 -5.62 4.78
CA GLU A 126 -9.55 -5.76 6.18
C GLU A 126 -11.00 -6.24 6.26
N ILE A 127 -11.84 -5.86 5.29
CA ILE A 127 -13.24 -6.32 5.18
C ILE A 127 -13.39 -7.56 4.27
N ALA A 128 -12.30 -8.30 4.04
CA ALA A 128 -12.25 -9.51 3.24
C ALA A 128 -12.74 -9.31 1.79
N ARG A 129 -12.24 -8.31 1.08
CA ARG A 129 -12.41 -8.08 -0.36
C ARG A 129 -11.07 -7.81 -1.09
N PRO A 130 -10.06 -8.68 -0.94
CA PRO A 130 -8.79 -8.53 -1.64
C PRO A 130 -8.93 -8.57 -3.17
N ASP A 131 -9.95 -9.26 -3.68
CA ASP A 131 -10.31 -9.30 -5.11
C ASP A 131 -10.55 -7.91 -5.69
N ILE A 132 -11.38 -7.09 -5.03
CA ILE A 132 -11.67 -5.72 -5.48
C ILE A 132 -10.49 -4.79 -5.21
N ALA A 133 -9.74 -5.01 -4.13
CA ALA A 133 -8.51 -4.27 -3.87
C ALA A 133 -7.54 -4.38 -5.06
N ILE A 134 -7.35 -5.59 -5.60
CA ILE A 134 -6.52 -5.83 -6.78
C ILE A 134 -7.06 -5.07 -8.00
N VAL A 135 -8.37 -5.14 -8.27
CA VAL A 135 -8.98 -4.43 -9.41
C VAL A 135 -8.73 -2.92 -9.33
N ILE A 136 -9.01 -2.31 -8.16
CA ILE A 136 -8.83 -0.87 -7.96
C ILE A 136 -7.36 -0.48 -8.13
N CYS A 137 -6.44 -1.21 -7.50
CA CYS A 137 -5.02 -0.91 -7.58
C CYS A 137 -4.46 -1.12 -8.99
N ARG A 138 -4.95 -2.12 -9.75
CA ARG A 138 -4.60 -2.28 -11.17
C ARG A 138 -5.10 -1.12 -12.03
N GLN A 139 -6.34 -0.68 -11.85
CA GLN A 139 -6.87 0.51 -12.55
C GLN A 139 -6.09 1.79 -12.20
N ILE A 140 -5.52 1.89 -11.00
CA ILE A 140 -4.59 2.97 -10.64
C ILE A 140 -3.28 2.81 -11.40
N LEU A 141 -2.69 1.61 -11.42
CA LEU A 141 -1.45 1.31 -12.13
C LEU A 141 -1.55 1.49 -13.65
N GLU A 142 -2.73 1.28 -14.26
CA GLU A 142 -2.98 1.62 -15.67
C GLU A 142 -2.80 3.11 -15.95
N LYS A 143 -3.17 3.97 -14.99
CA LYS A 143 -3.07 5.44 -15.12
C LYS A 143 -1.73 5.98 -14.61
N THR A 144 -1.17 5.33 -13.59
CA THR A 144 0.09 5.70 -12.92
C THR A 144 0.92 4.43 -12.71
N ARG A 145 1.70 4.03 -13.72
CA ARG A 145 2.44 2.75 -13.79
C ARG A 145 3.44 2.51 -12.65
N LEU A 146 3.81 3.56 -11.92
CA LEU A 146 4.77 3.52 -10.81
C LEU A 146 4.10 3.97 -9.51
N ASN A 147 3.22 3.13 -8.98
CA ASN A 147 2.58 3.36 -7.68
C ASN A 147 2.94 2.24 -6.71
N TYR A 148 4.06 2.41 -6.01
CA TYR A 148 4.57 1.43 -5.04
C TYR A 148 3.55 1.15 -3.93
N TYR A 149 2.70 2.13 -3.58
CA TYR A 149 1.62 1.91 -2.63
C TYR A 149 0.56 0.97 -3.20
N SER A 150 0.14 1.14 -4.46
CA SER A 150 -0.78 0.20 -5.12
C SER A 150 -0.18 -1.20 -5.22
N LEU A 151 1.11 -1.31 -5.54
CA LEU A 151 1.82 -2.59 -5.65
C LEU A 151 1.94 -3.31 -4.29
N THR A 152 2.23 -2.58 -3.22
CA THR A 152 2.25 -3.15 -1.85
C THR A 152 0.86 -3.55 -1.35
N VAL A 153 -0.18 -2.82 -1.75
CA VAL A 153 -1.58 -3.23 -1.49
C VAL A 153 -1.94 -4.49 -2.28
N ILE A 154 -1.54 -4.58 -3.56
CA ILE A 154 -1.73 -5.77 -4.40
C ILE A 154 -0.98 -6.98 -3.81
N CYS A 155 0.28 -6.82 -3.41
CA CYS A 155 1.05 -7.85 -2.72
C CYS A 155 0.27 -8.41 -1.52
N GLY A 156 -0.20 -7.51 -0.65
CA GLY A 156 -0.98 -7.92 0.50
C GLY A 156 -2.31 -8.58 0.13
N ALA A 157 -2.99 -8.13 -0.92
CA ALA A 157 -4.24 -8.74 -1.38
C ALA A 157 -4.01 -10.15 -1.93
N TYR A 158 -2.93 -10.38 -2.69
CA TYR A 158 -2.53 -11.71 -3.13
C TYR A 158 -2.14 -12.62 -1.95
N CYS A 159 -1.46 -12.10 -0.93
CA CYS A 159 -1.21 -12.84 0.30
C CYS A 159 -2.52 -13.30 0.97
N ASP A 160 -3.54 -12.43 0.99
CA ASP A 160 -4.85 -12.75 1.59
C ASP A 160 -5.61 -13.81 0.76
N LEU A 161 -5.27 -13.97 -0.54
CA LEU A 161 -5.81 -14.99 -1.44
C LEU A 161 -4.97 -16.28 -1.49
N GLY A 162 -3.80 -16.31 -0.84
CA GLY A 162 -2.86 -17.43 -0.91
C GLY A 162 -2.04 -17.49 -2.22
N GLU A 163 -2.09 -16.45 -3.05
CA GLU A 163 -1.36 -16.36 -4.32
C GLU A 163 0.04 -15.76 -4.09
N PHE A 164 0.88 -16.46 -3.32
CA PHE A 164 2.12 -15.88 -2.78
C PHE A 164 3.16 -15.47 -3.84
N ASP A 165 3.28 -16.19 -4.95
CA ASP A 165 4.25 -15.83 -5.99
C ASP A 165 3.90 -14.48 -6.62
N LYS A 166 2.63 -14.26 -6.99
CA LYS A 166 2.15 -12.96 -7.48
C LYS A 166 2.30 -11.85 -6.44
N ALA A 167 2.18 -12.21 -5.15
CA ALA A 167 2.42 -11.27 -4.07
C ALA A 167 3.87 -10.80 -4.04
N ILE A 168 4.81 -11.73 -4.16
CA ILE A 168 6.26 -11.46 -4.19
C ILE A 168 6.59 -10.61 -5.43
N ASP A 169 6.16 -11.02 -6.62
CA ASP A 169 6.41 -10.27 -7.87
C ASP A 169 5.98 -8.81 -7.75
N SER A 170 4.78 -8.58 -7.20
CA SER A 170 4.24 -7.23 -7.01
C SER A 170 5.10 -6.40 -6.05
N ALA A 171 5.64 -7.00 -5.00
CA ALA A 171 6.47 -6.32 -4.02
C ALA A 171 7.92 -6.11 -4.51
N GLU A 172 8.48 -7.02 -5.31
CA GLU A 172 9.78 -6.83 -5.96
C GLU A 172 9.74 -5.69 -6.98
N ILE A 173 8.65 -5.61 -7.77
CA ILE A 173 8.41 -4.46 -8.64
C ILE A 173 8.34 -3.18 -7.80
N ALA A 174 7.60 -3.18 -6.68
CA ALA A 174 7.55 -2.01 -5.80
C ALA A 174 8.94 -1.60 -5.28
N LEU A 175 9.75 -2.58 -4.86
CA LEU A 175 11.08 -2.37 -4.32
C LEU A 175 12.02 -1.75 -5.35
N LYS A 176 11.99 -2.24 -6.60
CA LYS A 176 12.82 -1.76 -7.71
C LYS A 176 12.61 -0.27 -8.00
N PHE A 177 11.40 0.24 -7.78
CA PHE A 177 11.02 1.62 -8.13
C PHE A 177 10.90 2.56 -6.93
N GLN A 178 11.10 2.10 -5.69
CA GLN A 178 11.19 2.98 -4.52
C GLN A 178 12.61 3.54 -4.35
N SER A 179 12.69 4.83 -4.01
CA SER A 179 13.92 5.47 -3.55
C SER A 179 14.45 4.79 -2.30
N ASP A 180 15.77 4.77 -2.11
CA ASP A 180 16.43 4.03 -1.02
C ASP A 180 15.84 4.37 0.36
N SER A 181 15.50 5.63 0.63
CA SER A 181 14.87 6.10 1.88
C SER A 181 13.41 5.65 2.09
N GLY A 182 12.74 5.16 1.05
CA GLY A 182 11.32 4.77 1.06
C GLY A 182 11.06 3.26 0.99
N ARG A 183 12.10 2.44 0.72
CA ARG A 183 11.97 0.99 0.42
C ARG A 183 11.33 0.15 1.53
N THR A 184 11.21 0.67 2.76
CA THR A 184 10.62 -0.06 3.89
C THR A 184 9.23 -0.63 3.60
N PHE A 185 8.39 0.05 2.82
CA PHE A 185 7.06 -0.46 2.49
C PHE A 185 7.11 -1.73 1.63
N ALA A 186 7.94 -1.74 0.58
CA ALA A 186 8.13 -2.90 -0.26
C ALA A 186 8.86 -4.03 0.48
N LEU A 187 9.89 -3.71 1.27
CA LEU A 187 10.59 -4.69 2.11
C LEU A 187 9.63 -5.36 3.09
N ASN A 188 8.81 -4.59 3.82
CA ASN A 188 7.82 -5.15 4.75
C ASN A 188 6.78 -6.03 4.04
N ALA A 189 6.41 -5.68 2.80
CA ALA A 189 5.52 -6.50 1.98
C ALA A 189 6.19 -7.83 1.58
N LEU A 190 7.46 -7.81 1.19
CA LEU A 190 8.26 -9.01 0.89
C LEU A 190 8.42 -9.90 2.11
N VAL A 191 8.79 -9.33 3.28
CA VAL A 191 8.88 -10.07 4.55
C VAL A 191 7.59 -10.83 4.82
N ARG A 192 6.45 -10.15 4.69
CA ARG A 192 5.13 -10.77 4.89
C ARG A 192 4.85 -11.86 3.87
N ALA A 193 5.07 -11.61 2.58
CA ALA A 193 4.76 -12.56 1.52
C ALA A 193 5.58 -13.85 1.66
N HIS A 194 6.89 -13.72 1.84
CA HIS A 194 7.79 -14.85 2.08
C HIS A 194 7.46 -15.61 3.37
N THR A 195 7.15 -14.91 4.47
CA THR A 195 6.74 -15.56 5.74
C THR A 195 5.45 -16.38 5.56
N LEU A 196 4.47 -15.85 4.82
CA LEU A 196 3.22 -16.56 4.58
C LEU A 196 3.40 -17.74 3.62
N LYS A 197 4.24 -17.59 2.60
CA LYS A 197 4.60 -18.69 1.70
C LYS A 197 5.28 -19.81 2.45
N PHE A 198 6.28 -19.50 3.30
CA PHE A 198 6.90 -20.48 4.20
C PHE A 198 5.87 -21.21 5.06
N LYS A 199 4.91 -20.50 5.65
CA LYS A 199 3.86 -21.13 6.48
C LYS A 199 2.97 -22.09 5.68
N ALA A 200 2.78 -21.84 4.39
CA ALA A 200 1.98 -22.68 3.51
C ALA A 200 2.77 -23.88 2.95
N THR A 201 4.06 -23.70 2.64
CA THR A 201 4.87 -24.69 1.92
C THR A 201 5.88 -25.44 2.79
N GLY A 202 6.31 -24.84 3.91
CA GLY A 202 7.43 -25.31 4.72
C GLY A 202 8.81 -25.08 4.10
N ASP A 203 8.92 -24.30 3.03
CA ASP A 203 10.19 -24.02 2.35
C ASP A 203 11.05 -23.02 3.14
N PHE A 204 12.07 -23.52 3.83
CA PHE A 204 12.95 -22.70 4.65
C PHE A 204 13.71 -21.62 3.87
N SER A 205 13.90 -21.77 2.56
CA SER A 205 14.52 -20.70 1.76
C SER A 205 13.66 -19.43 1.71
N GLU A 206 12.33 -19.57 1.85
CA GLU A 206 11.40 -18.46 1.92
C GLU A 206 11.52 -17.73 3.26
N ILE A 207 11.68 -18.45 4.39
CA ILE A 207 11.83 -17.78 5.69
C ILE A 207 13.19 -17.10 5.84
N ASP A 208 14.25 -17.65 5.23
CA ASP A 208 15.57 -17.01 5.17
C ASP A 208 15.50 -15.68 4.40
N LYS A 209 14.80 -15.65 3.26
CA LYS A 209 14.55 -14.40 2.52
C LYS A 209 13.73 -13.40 3.34
N ALA A 210 12.69 -13.87 4.03
CA ALA A 210 11.87 -13.02 4.89
C ALA A 210 12.70 -12.37 6.01
N ILE A 211 13.60 -13.12 6.65
CA ILE A 211 14.51 -12.60 7.67
C ILE A 211 15.47 -11.59 7.06
N SER A 212 16.09 -11.90 5.91
CA SER A 212 17.01 -10.99 5.22
C SER A 212 16.36 -9.64 4.90
N TYR A 213 15.19 -9.64 4.25
CA TYR A 213 14.45 -8.40 3.97
C TYR A 213 13.99 -7.68 5.24
N GLY A 214 13.77 -8.42 6.32
CA GLY A 214 13.37 -7.86 7.60
C GLY A 214 14.51 -7.10 8.28
N HIS A 215 15.73 -7.64 8.23
CA HIS A 215 16.95 -6.92 8.63
C HIS A 215 17.14 -5.66 7.78
N ASP A 216 17.08 -5.78 6.45
CA ASP A 216 17.19 -4.62 5.54
C ASP A 216 16.18 -3.52 5.88
N SER A 217 14.95 -3.90 6.25
CA SER A 217 13.90 -2.95 6.62
C SER A 217 14.17 -2.25 7.95
N ILE A 218 14.62 -3.01 8.96
CA ILE A 218 14.97 -2.49 10.29
C ILE A 218 16.17 -1.55 10.20
N ASP A 219 17.21 -1.95 9.48
CA ASP A 219 18.45 -1.18 9.30
C ASP A 219 18.18 0.14 8.55
N LEU A 220 17.26 0.11 7.57
CA LEU A 220 16.86 1.31 6.87
C LEU A 220 16.06 2.26 7.78
N LYS A 221 15.07 1.73 8.50
CA LYS A 221 14.28 2.49 9.47
C LYS A 221 13.50 1.56 10.40
N LEU A 222 13.90 1.54 11.67
CA LEU A 222 13.12 0.90 12.72
C LEU A 222 11.83 1.68 13.01
N ASP A 223 10.70 1.16 12.53
CA ASP A 223 9.36 1.59 12.92
C ASP A 223 8.45 0.39 13.26
N SER A 224 7.24 0.67 13.73
CA SER A 224 6.31 -0.38 14.17
C SER A 224 5.92 -1.36 13.06
N TYR A 225 5.96 -0.95 11.79
CA TYR A 225 5.64 -1.85 10.68
C TYR A 225 6.80 -2.78 10.37
N ALA A 226 8.03 -2.26 10.34
CA ALA A 226 9.24 -3.06 10.16
C ALA A 226 9.44 -4.06 11.30
N ALA A 227 9.29 -3.60 12.55
CA ALA A 227 9.38 -4.45 13.74
C ALA A 227 8.34 -5.58 13.72
N ASN A 228 7.07 -5.27 13.44
CA ASN A 228 6.01 -6.28 13.42
C ASN A 228 6.21 -7.32 12.32
N ALA A 229 6.65 -6.89 11.12
CA ALA A 229 6.94 -7.80 10.02
C ALA A 229 8.10 -8.75 10.37
N PHE A 230 9.19 -8.19 10.90
CA PHE A 230 10.37 -8.98 11.30
C PHE A 230 10.05 -9.96 12.44
N ILE A 231 9.38 -9.53 13.51
CA ILE A 231 8.99 -10.41 14.64
C ILE A 231 8.19 -11.61 14.13
N ALA A 232 7.27 -11.39 13.18
CA ALA A 232 6.48 -12.48 12.59
C ALA A 232 7.33 -13.48 11.82
N ALA A 233 8.35 -13.01 11.09
CA ALA A 233 9.30 -13.86 10.36
C ALA A 233 10.23 -14.62 11.32
N ALA A 234 10.84 -13.92 12.29
CA ALA A 234 11.73 -14.50 13.29
C ALA A 234 11.03 -15.61 14.09
N ILE A 235 9.81 -15.37 14.58
CA ILE A 235 9.03 -16.39 15.29
C ILE A 235 8.71 -17.58 14.37
N ALA A 236 8.34 -17.34 13.11
CA ALA A 236 8.01 -18.41 12.18
C ALA A 236 9.23 -19.28 11.86
N SER A 237 10.42 -18.69 11.77
CA SER A 237 11.68 -19.40 11.49
C SER A 237 12.10 -20.38 12.58
N MET A 238 11.71 -20.10 13.84
CA MET A 238 12.17 -20.81 15.04
C MET A 238 13.67 -20.71 15.30
N TYR A 239 14.39 -19.79 14.65
CA TYR A 239 15.81 -19.55 14.91
C TYR A 239 15.99 -18.75 16.20
N GLU A 240 16.68 -19.34 17.19
CA GLU A 240 16.81 -18.75 18.53
C GLU A 240 17.50 -17.39 18.51
N ASN A 241 18.52 -17.21 17.65
CA ASN A 241 19.22 -15.95 17.47
C ASN A 241 18.31 -14.85 16.90
N GLU A 242 17.50 -15.17 15.88
CA GLU A 242 16.57 -14.21 15.27
C GLU A 242 15.42 -13.86 16.23
N ILE A 243 14.96 -14.83 17.02
CA ILE A 243 13.94 -14.59 18.06
C ILE A 243 14.49 -13.70 19.17
N GLU A 244 15.75 -13.88 19.58
CA GLU A 244 16.37 -13.01 20.58
C GLU A 244 16.53 -11.59 20.03
N TYR A 245 17.03 -11.45 18.80
CA TYR A 245 17.12 -10.15 18.14
C TYR A 245 15.73 -9.50 17.98
N ALA A 246 14.68 -10.27 17.66
CA ALA A 246 13.32 -9.77 17.60
C ALA A 246 12.81 -9.20 18.95
N ARG A 247 13.26 -9.75 20.08
CA ARG A 247 12.97 -9.19 21.42
C ARG A 247 13.70 -7.85 21.63
N GLU A 248 14.93 -7.74 21.18
CA GLU A 248 15.69 -6.49 21.22
C GLU A 248 15.03 -5.40 20.36
N VAL A 249 14.64 -5.75 19.12
CA VAL A 249 13.90 -4.88 18.19
C VAL A 249 12.59 -4.38 18.83
N LEU A 250 11.84 -5.27 19.50
CA LEU A 250 10.63 -4.88 20.22
C LEU A 250 10.93 -3.87 21.33
N ALA A 251 11.95 -4.13 22.15
CA ALA A 251 12.33 -3.27 23.28
C ALA A 251 12.79 -1.87 22.82
N GLN A 252 13.42 -1.77 21.65
CA GLN A 252 13.85 -0.48 21.08
C GLN A 252 12.69 0.33 20.49
N ALA A 253 11.63 -0.33 20.03
CA ALA A 253 10.45 0.32 19.43
C ALA A 253 9.38 0.78 20.45
N GLU A 254 9.64 0.64 21.76
CA GLU A 254 8.63 0.63 22.84
C GLU A 254 7.95 1.95 23.30
N PRO A 255 8.12 3.12 22.67
CA PRO A 255 7.14 4.22 22.83
C PRO A 255 5.97 4.15 21.83
N GLN A 256 6.13 3.42 20.71
CA GLN A 256 5.20 3.44 19.56
C GLN A 256 4.40 2.15 19.39
N LEU A 257 4.82 1.05 20.01
CA LEU A 257 4.11 -0.24 20.00
C LEU A 257 3.27 -0.39 21.27
N LYS A 258 2.02 0.11 21.25
CA LYS A 258 1.04 -0.30 22.26
C LYS A 258 0.70 -1.78 22.05
N THR A 259 1.41 -2.64 22.77
CA THR A 259 1.03 -3.98 23.24
C THR A 259 0.58 -5.02 22.19
N PRO A 260 1.50 -5.68 21.47
CA PRO A 260 1.32 -7.07 21.06
C PRO A 260 1.89 -8.00 22.13
N ASP A 261 1.04 -8.83 22.75
CA ASP A 261 1.46 -9.89 23.66
C ASP A 261 2.13 -11.02 22.85
N ILE A 262 3.46 -10.99 22.77
CA ILE A 262 4.28 -11.98 22.05
C ILE A 262 3.94 -13.40 22.53
N SER A 263 3.66 -13.61 23.82
CA SER A 263 3.29 -14.92 24.35
C SER A 263 1.95 -15.41 23.79
N ALA A 264 0.96 -14.53 23.65
CA ALA A 264 -0.32 -14.86 23.03
C ALA A 264 -0.19 -15.17 21.53
N ILE A 265 0.64 -14.42 20.80
CA ILE A 265 0.94 -14.66 19.37
C ILE A 265 1.65 -16.01 19.20
N PHE A 266 2.60 -16.34 20.07
CA PHE A 266 3.35 -17.59 20.05
C PHE A 266 2.44 -18.81 20.31
N GLN A 267 1.49 -18.70 21.24
CA GLN A 267 0.54 -19.76 21.54
C GLN A 267 -0.50 -19.95 20.43
N ALA A 268 -0.98 -18.85 19.81
CA ALA A 268 -1.86 -18.90 18.65
C ALA A 268 -1.17 -19.57 17.44
N TYR A 269 0.12 -19.31 17.23
CA TYR A 269 0.91 -19.90 16.15
C TYR A 269 1.09 -21.42 16.30
N LYS A 270 1.45 -21.91 17.49
CA LYS A 270 1.53 -23.35 17.77
C LYS A 270 0.21 -24.08 17.54
N THR A 271 -0.91 -23.42 17.81
CA THR A 271 -2.25 -23.97 17.63
C THR A 271 -2.64 -24.05 16.15
N ALA A 272 -2.29 -23.04 15.35
CA ALA A 272 -2.53 -23.02 13.90
C ALA A 272 -1.69 -24.07 13.15
N GLN A 273 -0.44 -24.31 13.57
CA GLN A 273 0.46 -25.30 12.96
C GLN A 273 0.00 -26.75 13.18
N ALA A 274 -0.70 -27.03 14.29
CA ALA A 274 -1.28 -28.34 14.58
C ALA A 274 -2.54 -28.68 13.74
N LEU A 275 -3.10 -27.70 13.02
CA LEU A 275 -4.37 -27.81 12.30
C LEU A 275 -4.22 -27.70 10.77
N ALA A 276 -3.01 -27.48 10.24
CA ALA A 276 -2.78 -27.35 8.80
C ALA A 276 -2.92 -28.72 8.10
N PRO A 277 -3.85 -28.90 7.15
CA PRO A 277 -3.92 -30.11 6.34
C PRO A 277 -2.82 -30.10 5.27
N THR A 278 -2.22 -31.26 5.02
CA THR A 278 -1.42 -31.55 3.84
C THR A 278 -2.29 -31.38 2.58
N SER A 279 -2.05 -30.34 1.78
CA SER A 279 -2.78 -30.11 0.51
C SER A 279 -1.92 -30.43 -0.70
N GLU A 280 -2.49 -31.27 -1.56
CA GLU A 280 -2.02 -31.62 -2.90
C GLU A 280 -2.06 -30.41 -3.87
N VAL A 281 -1.14 -30.48 -4.84
CA VAL A 281 -0.90 -29.53 -5.93
C VAL A 281 -2.10 -29.45 -6.87
N VAL A 282 -2.48 -28.23 -7.30
CA VAL A 282 -3.40 -28.01 -8.42
C VAL A 282 -2.70 -27.11 -9.46
N GLU A 283 -2.90 -27.48 -10.72
CA GLU A 283 -2.12 -27.13 -11.92
C GLU A 283 -2.09 -25.65 -12.34
N VAL A 284 -1.01 -25.36 -13.08
CA VAL A 284 -0.62 -24.12 -13.75
C VAL A 284 -1.54 -23.83 -14.94
N ILE A 285 -1.90 -22.55 -15.15
CA ILE A 285 -2.50 -22.06 -16.41
C ILE A 285 -1.68 -20.87 -16.93
N ASP A 286 -1.46 -20.92 -18.24
CA ASP A 286 -0.54 -20.23 -19.15
C ASP A 286 -0.16 -18.76 -18.93
N GLU A 287 1.11 -18.52 -19.30
CA GLU A 287 1.84 -17.27 -19.47
C GLU A 287 1.25 -16.41 -20.62
N PHE A 288 1.19 -15.09 -20.41
CA PHE A 288 1.07 -14.12 -21.50
C PHE A 288 2.16 -13.05 -21.36
N ASP A 289 3.19 -13.25 -22.18
CA ASP A 289 4.18 -12.35 -22.80
C ASP A 289 4.47 -10.96 -22.16
N ASP A 290 5.70 -10.82 -21.65
CA ASP A 290 6.16 -9.75 -20.75
C ASP A 290 7.01 -8.64 -21.44
N GLU A 291 7.05 -8.59 -22.78
CA GLU A 291 8.02 -7.72 -23.50
C GLU A 291 7.49 -6.37 -24.02
N GLY A 292 6.28 -5.94 -23.62
CA GLY A 292 5.66 -4.70 -24.12
C GLY A 292 5.70 -3.45 -23.20
N TYR A 293 6.20 -3.55 -21.95
CA TYR A 293 5.76 -2.63 -20.88
C TYR A 293 6.62 -1.36 -20.65
N LEU A 294 7.76 -1.19 -21.33
CA LEU A 294 8.73 -0.10 -21.09
C LEU A 294 8.82 0.89 -22.27
N GLY A 295 8.06 1.99 -22.20
CA GLY A 295 8.23 3.14 -23.10
C GLY A 295 9.21 4.17 -22.53
N SER A 296 10.13 4.70 -23.35
CA SER A 296 11.07 5.77 -23.00
C SER A 296 10.36 7.13 -22.79
N PHE A 297 10.58 7.80 -21.66
CA PHE A 297 10.03 9.15 -21.43
C PHE A 297 11.01 10.25 -21.84
N ASN A 298 10.50 11.28 -22.53
CA ASN A 298 11.31 12.21 -23.32
C ASN A 298 11.22 13.70 -22.89
N SER A 299 10.48 14.10 -21.85
CA SER A 299 10.43 15.53 -21.41
C SER A 299 10.13 15.76 -19.91
N LEU A 300 10.39 16.97 -19.41
CA LEU A 300 10.00 17.44 -18.06
C LEU A 300 8.48 17.48 -17.90
N PHE A 301 7.74 17.90 -18.92
CA PHE A 301 6.28 18.00 -18.82
C PHE A 301 5.62 16.64 -18.65
N ASP A 302 6.17 15.61 -19.31
CA ASP A 302 5.74 14.23 -19.11
C ASP A 302 6.01 13.76 -17.68
N LEU A 303 7.15 14.16 -17.11
CA LEU A 303 7.53 13.83 -15.73
C LEU A 303 6.65 14.53 -14.70
N VAL A 304 6.40 15.84 -14.84
CA VAL A 304 5.52 16.58 -13.91
C VAL A 304 4.06 16.14 -14.05
N GLY A 305 3.61 15.87 -15.28
CA GLY A 305 2.28 15.30 -15.52
C GLY A 305 2.10 13.94 -14.86
N ARG A 306 3.15 13.12 -14.85
CA ARG A 306 3.20 11.81 -14.18
C ARG A 306 3.26 11.93 -12.65
N ASP A 307 4.15 12.76 -12.14
CA ASP A 307 4.49 12.82 -10.70
C ASP A 307 3.46 13.65 -9.93
N GLU A 308 3.08 14.81 -10.47
CA GLU A 308 2.25 15.80 -9.77
C GLU A 308 0.81 15.89 -10.34
N GLY A 309 0.54 15.17 -11.43
CA GLY A 309 -0.81 15.05 -12.00
C GLY A 309 -1.29 16.30 -12.75
N PHE A 310 -0.39 17.18 -13.18
CA PHE A 310 -0.72 18.35 -14.00
C PHE A 310 0.39 18.70 -14.99
N THR A 311 0.04 19.39 -16.08
CA THR A 311 1.03 19.96 -17.01
C THR A 311 1.38 21.37 -16.55
N PRO A 312 2.64 21.65 -16.16
CA PRO A 312 3.01 22.95 -15.63
C PRO A 312 3.01 24.04 -16.71
N GLU A 313 2.45 25.19 -16.39
CA GLU A 313 2.53 26.38 -17.22
C GLU A 313 3.92 27.01 -17.14
N VAL A 314 4.48 27.42 -18.28
CA VAL A 314 5.80 28.04 -18.37
C VAL A 314 5.65 29.42 -19.00
N GLN A 315 6.09 30.44 -18.28
CA GLN A 315 6.26 31.78 -18.84
C GLN A 315 7.51 31.78 -19.72
N ASP A 316 7.31 31.64 -21.03
CA ASP A 316 8.38 31.35 -21.99
C ASP A 316 9.23 32.57 -22.36
N LEU A 317 9.79 33.24 -21.35
CA LEU A 317 10.59 34.45 -21.51
C LEU A 317 11.95 34.17 -22.19
N ARG A 318 12.41 32.90 -22.22
CA ARG A 318 13.77 32.52 -22.65
C ARG A 318 13.86 31.16 -23.36
N LYS A 319 12.81 30.72 -24.06
CA LYS A 319 12.73 29.37 -24.68
C LYS A 319 12.92 28.24 -23.67
N MET A 320 12.34 28.40 -22.48
CA MET A 320 12.38 27.38 -21.42
C MET A 320 11.56 26.16 -21.82
N LYS A 321 10.46 26.38 -22.57
CA LYS A 321 9.64 25.29 -23.12
C LYS A 321 10.45 24.31 -23.97
N ASP A 322 11.32 24.81 -24.84
CA ASP A 322 12.17 23.97 -25.69
C ASP A 322 13.13 23.10 -24.87
N ARG A 323 13.65 23.61 -23.74
CA ARG A 323 14.56 22.85 -22.86
C ARG A 323 13.80 21.84 -22.01
N PHE A 324 12.66 22.23 -21.46
CA PHE A 324 11.79 21.36 -20.68
C PHE A 324 11.19 20.25 -21.55
N ASN A 325 11.02 20.47 -22.86
CA ASN A 325 10.61 19.45 -23.82
C ASN A 325 11.69 18.40 -24.17
N GLN A 326 12.94 18.58 -23.71
CA GLN A 326 14.00 17.61 -23.97
C GLN A 326 14.08 16.54 -22.88
N GLY A 327 14.55 15.35 -23.21
CA GLY A 327 14.68 14.24 -22.25
C GLY A 327 15.84 14.41 -21.27
N GLY A 328 15.93 13.48 -20.31
CA GLY A 328 17.00 13.42 -19.31
C GLY A 328 16.77 14.24 -18.04
N TRP A 329 15.50 14.59 -17.76
CA TRP A 329 15.11 15.19 -16.48
C TRP A 329 14.84 14.12 -15.43
N PHE A 330 15.14 14.44 -14.17
CA PHE A 330 14.86 13.61 -13.01
C PHE A 330 14.45 14.48 -11.82
N LEU A 331 13.68 13.92 -10.89
CA LEU A 331 13.27 14.61 -9.67
C LEU A 331 14.43 14.63 -8.67
N GLN A 332 14.73 15.80 -8.11
CA GLN A 332 15.65 15.98 -6.99
C GLN A 332 14.93 15.86 -5.65
N GLY A 333 13.78 16.53 -5.49
CA GLY A 333 13.02 16.48 -4.24
C GLY A 333 12.11 17.68 -4.03
N LEU A 334 11.38 17.66 -2.90
CA LEU A 334 10.50 18.75 -2.47
C LEU A 334 11.30 19.73 -1.59
N CYS A 335 11.27 21.00 -1.95
CA CYS A 335 11.92 22.06 -1.19
C CYS A 335 11.06 22.50 0.00
N ASN A 336 11.68 22.66 1.17
CA ASN A 336 11.04 23.18 2.38
C ASN A 336 10.89 24.70 2.38
N VAL A 337 11.52 25.39 1.42
CA VAL A 337 11.36 26.83 1.23
C VAL A 337 10.03 27.09 0.52
N PRO A 338 9.15 27.97 1.06
CA PRO A 338 7.89 28.29 0.42
C PRO A 338 8.09 28.87 -0.98
N CYS A 339 7.18 28.56 -1.90
CA CYS A 339 7.20 29.12 -3.23
C CYS A 339 7.16 30.66 -3.18
N PRO A 340 8.13 31.38 -3.74
CA PRO A 340 8.16 32.86 -3.73
C PRO A 340 6.93 33.53 -4.38
N LYS A 341 6.18 32.80 -5.21
CA LYS A 341 4.95 33.31 -5.87
C LYS A 341 3.70 33.18 -5.00
N CYS A 342 3.50 32.06 -4.31
CA CYS A 342 2.27 31.81 -3.52
C CYS A 342 2.48 31.67 -2.01
N GLY A 343 3.73 31.65 -1.54
CA GLY A 343 4.08 31.52 -0.12
C GLY A 343 3.78 30.14 0.49
N THR A 344 3.47 29.13 -0.32
CA THR A 344 3.16 27.77 0.15
C THR A 344 4.36 26.84 -0.06
N ILE A 345 4.62 25.94 0.89
CA ILE A 345 5.61 24.86 0.74
C ILE A 345 5.02 23.83 -0.24
N ALA A 346 5.41 23.94 -1.50
CA ALA A 346 4.81 23.20 -2.61
C ALA A 346 5.73 23.20 -3.83
N LEU A 347 7.05 23.30 -3.63
CA LEU A 347 8.02 23.55 -4.70
C LEU A 347 8.91 22.31 -4.95
N HIS A 348 8.71 21.65 -6.08
CA HIS A 348 9.40 20.45 -6.50
C HIS A 348 10.58 20.83 -7.40
N SER A 349 11.75 20.25 -7.15
CA SER A 349 12.94 20.48 -7.96
C SER A 349 13.19 19.31 -8.89
N TYR A 350 13.32 19.61 -10.18
CA TYR A 350 13.76 18.68 -11.21
C TYR A 350 15.08 19.16 -11.80
N ARG A 351 15.93 18.20 -12.15
CA ARG A 351 17.29 18.43 -12.63
C ARG A 351 17.50 17.72 -13.94
N LYS A 352 18.35 18.29 -14.78
CA LYS A 352 18.79 17.65 -16.02
C LYS A 352 20.30 17.81 -16.17
N HIS A 353 20.97 16.69 -16.33
CA HIS A 353 22.41 16.66 -16.52
C HIS A 353 22.81 17.21 -17.89
N PHE A 354 23.91 17.97 -17.93
CA PHE A 354 24.56 18.40 -19.18
C PHE A 354 26.06 18.65 -18.97
N LYS A 355 26.84 18.49 -20.04
CA LYS A 355 28.27 18.83 -20.02
C LYS A 355 28.53 20.21 -20.61
N ARG A 356 29.34 21.01 -19.94
CA ARG A 356 29.82 22.30 -20.45
C ARG A 356 31.29 22.49 -20.09
N TYR A 357 32.12 22.74 -21.10
CA TYR A 357 33.58 22.91 -20.93
C TYR A 357 34.25 21.75 -20.17
N GLY A 358 33.82 20.50 -20.43
CA GLY A 358 34.36 19.31 -19.78
C GLY A 358 33.96 19.12 -18.32
N LYS A 359 33.05 19.95 -17.78
CA LYS A 359 32.48 19.81 -16.44
C LYS A 359 31.02 19.36 -16.51
N ASP A 360 30.65 18.50 -15.59
CA ASP A 360 29.29 18.03 -15.36
C ASP A 360 28.49 19.11 -14.62
N MET A 361 27.34 19.47 -15.19
CA MET A 361 26.47 20.55 -14.71
C MET A 361 25.00 20.10 -14.75
N HIS A 362 24.14 20.80 -14.01
CA HIS A 362 22.71 20.46 -13.92
C HIS A 362 21.83 21.68 -14.16
N TYR A 363 20.90 21.56 -15.12
CA TYR A 363 19.83 22.53 -15.30
C TYR A 363 18.84 22.44 -14.13
N TRP A 364 18.18 23.56 -13.84
CA TRP A 364 17.12 23.67 -12.84
C TRP A 364 15.76 23.74 -13.52
N ALA A 365 14.79 23.05 -12.93
CA ALA A 365 13.38 23.25 -13.15
C ALA A 365 12.65 23.18 -11.81
N LEU A 366 12.11 24.30 -11.36
CA LEU A 366 11.35 24.43 -10.13
C LEU A 366 9.86 24.48 -10.48
N VAL A 367 9.12 23.52 -9.96
CA VAL A 367 7.70 23.30 -10.27
C VAL A 367 6.91 23.55 -9.00
N CYS A 368 5.92 24.44 -9.06
CA CYS A 368 5.04 24.67 -7.92
C CYS A 368 3.71 23.94 -8.11
N ASP A 369 3.39 23.07 -7.17
CA ASP A 369 2.14 22.29 -7.15
C ASP A 369 0.90 23.15 -7.00
N PHE A 370 1.00 24.29 -6.34
CA PHE A 370 -0.14 25.17 -6.13
C PHE A 370 -0.31 26.18 -7.27
N CYS A 371 0.79 26.80 -7.71
CA CYS A 371 0.75 27.73 -8.84
C CYS A 371 0.58 27.02 -10.18
N LYS A 372 0.84 25.70 -10.23
CA LYS A 372 0.85 24.89 -11.44
C LYS A 372 1.83 25.42 -12.50
N THR A 373 2.93 26.05 -12.07
CA THR A 373 3.94 26.64 -12.97
C THR A 373 5.30 25.98 -12.85
N ALA A 374 6.06 25.92 -13.95
CA ALA A 374 7.47 25.56 -13.97
C ALA A 374 8.36 26.76 -14.35
N SER A 375 9.47 26.94 -13.63
CA SER A 375 10.43 28.05 -13.79
C SER A 375 11.88 27.57 -13.64
N ASP A 376 12.83 28.33 -14.19
CA ASP A 376 14.27 28.08 -14.00
C ASP A 376 14.76 28.84 -12.75
N SER A 377 15.95 28.47 -12.27
CA SER A 377 16.70 29.14 -11.21
C SER A 377 16.81 30.66 -11.37
N ILE A 378 16.89 31.14 -12.61
CA ILE A 378 17.11 32.56 -12.92
C ILE A 378 15.81 33.38 -12.82
N ASP A 379 14.65 32.73 -12.67
CA ASP A 379 13.37 33.41 -12.51
C ASP A 379 13.14 33.88 -11.06
N TYR A 380 14.06 33.56 -10.15
CA TYR A 380 14.01 33.90 -8.72
C TYR A 380 15.03 34.97 -8.34
N ASP A 381 14.76 35.71 -7.26
CA ASP A 381 15.78 36.59 -6.69
C ASP A 381 16.98 35.76 -6.21
N LYS A 382 18.19 36.32 -6.34
CA LYS A 382 19.43 35.63 -6.00
C LYS A 382 19.44 35.14 -4.54
N LYS A 383 18.87 35.90 -3.60
CA LYS A 383 18.81 35.48 -2.19
C LYS A 383 17.82 34.33 -2.02
N GLU A 384 16.63 34.43 -2.59
CA GLU A 384 15.59 33.40 -2.52
C GLU A 384 16.07 32.08 -3.11
N PHE A 385 16.70 32.13 -4.29
CA PHE A 385 17.23 30.95 -4.94
C PHE A 385 18.39 30.33 -4.16
N THR A 386 19.20 31.13 -3.45
CA THR A 386 20.28 30.58 -2.61
C THR A 386 19.72 29.74 -1.46
N PHE A 387 18.59 30.14 -0.86
CA PHE A 387 17.93 29.34 0.17
C PHE A 387 17.32 28.05 -0.41
N ILE A 388 16.64 28.14 -1.55
CA ILE A 388 16.07 26.98 -2.25
C ILE A 388 17.17 25.99 -2.63
N SER A 389 18.25 26.46 -3.23
CA SER A 389 19.39 25.63 -3.63
C SER A 389 20.11 25.03 -2.42
N GLY A 390 20.26 25.77 -1.32
CA GLY A 390 20.88 25.27 -0.10
C GLY A 390 20.07 24.13 0.51
N ASP A 391 18.77 24.36 0.76
CA ASP A 391 17.87 23.33 1.30
C ASP A 391 17.82 22.07 0.43
N LEU A 392 17.79 22.23 -0.90
CA LEU A 392 17.75 21.09 -1.81
C LEU A 392 19.08 20.34 -1.91
N GLU A 393 20.23 21.01 -1.90
CA GLU A 393 21.52 20.30 -1.93
C GLU A 393 21.88 19.70 -0.56
N ASP A 394 21.40 20.27 0.55
CA ASP A 394 21.61 19.73 1.91
C ASP A 394 20.75 18.47 2.17
N ASN A 395 19.51 18.45 1.66
CA ASN A 395 18.59 17.32 1.88
C ASN A 395 18.58 16.31 0.73
N PHE A 396 18.90 16.74 -0.49
CA PHE A 396 18.83 15.94 -1.72
C PHE A 396 20.01 16.27 -2.66
N PRO A 397 21.25 15.92 -2.28
CA PRO A 397 22.45 16.27 -3.05
C PRO A 397 22.36 15.75 -4.49
N VAL A 398 22.49 16.63 -5.48
CA VAL A 398 22.29 16.23 -6.89
C VAL A 398 23.32 15.21 -7.34
N ILE A 399 24.51 15.25 -6.74
CA ILE A 399 25.57 14.29 -7.04
C ILE A 399 25.14 12.85 -6.72
N GLU A 400 24.33 12.66 -5.68
CA GLU A 400 23.83 11.34 -5.24
C GLU A 400 22.62 10.87 -6.06
N LEU A 401 21.92 11.77 -6.74
CA LEU A 401 20.71 11.47 -7.50
C LEU A 401 20.94 11.37 -9.02
N CYS A 402 22.04 11.96 -9.52
CA CYS A 402 22.36 11.96 -10.93
C CYS A 402 23.15 10.71 -11.32
N ASN A 403 22.52 9.82 -12.12
CA ASN A 403 23.16 8.60 -12.62
C ASN A 403 24.53 8.85 -13.29
N VAL A 404 24.66 9.93 -14.07
CA VAL A 404 25.93 10.28 -14.74
C VAL A 404 27.01 10.68 -13.75
N CYS A 405 26.67 11.43 -12.69
CA CYS A 405 27.62 11.85 -11.67
C CYS A 405 28.03 10.69 -10.74
N ASN A 406 27.14 9.71 -10.55
CA ASN A 406 27.41 8.48 -9.81
C ASN A 406 28.13 7.40 -10.62
N GLY A 407 28.42 7.64 -11.91
CA GLY A 407 29.07 6.65 -12.77
C GLY A 407 28.18 5.45 -13.15
N LEU A 408 26.87 5.58 -13.00
CA LEU A 408 25.88 4.59 -13.40
C LEU A 408 25.55 4.73 -14.90
N PRO A 409 25.27 3.62 -15.62
CA PRO A 409 24.85 3.69 -17.01
C PRO A 409 23.50 4.43 -17.14
N VAL A 410 23.42 5.31 -18.14
CA VAL A 410 22.23 6.15 -18.45
C VAL A 410 21.23 5.37 -19.27
#